data_AF-A0A6L4WQE6-F1
#
_entry.id   AF-A0A6L4WQE6-F1
#
_cell.length_a   1.000
_cell.length_b   1.000
_cell.length_c   1.000
_cell.angle_alpha   90.00
_cell.angle_beta   90.00
_cell.angle_gamma   90.00
#
_symmetry.space_group_name_H-M   'P 1'
#
loop_
_entity.id
_entity.type
_entity.pdbx_description
1 polymer ?
#
loop_
_entity_poly.entity_id
_entity_poly.type
_entity_poly.pdbx_seq_one_letter_code
_entity_poly.pdbx_strand_id
1 'polypeptide(L)'
;MKTSIIITSIFFTLTAYSQSLSLYLENDVIDKEDKHYTNGTSIVYVSNSYENSFINKIPTPFSQTKNANFGLAFSRLTFTPSTIKQKNKIVGDLPYAGIVNLDFFIYKWNESFFHKYMLTLGMVGKSTKSEQFQKAF
;
A
#
# COMPACT_ATOMS: atom_id res chain seq x y z
N MET A 1 -34.26 5.70 13.90
CA MET A 1 -33.13 5.60 14.85
C MET A 1 -31.88 5.27 14.04
N LYS A 2 -30.84 6.11 14.10
CA LYS A 2 -29.56 5.87 13.41
C LYS A 2 -28.68 5.01 14.32
N THR A 3 -28.37 3.80 13.90
CA THR A 3 -27.45 2.90 14.62
C THR A 3 -26.03 3.29 14.23
N SER A 4 -25.26 3.84 15.17
CA SER A 4 -23.84 4.13 14.96
C SER A 4 -23.04 2.91 15.42
N ILE A 5 -22.34 2.25 14.50
CA ILE A 5 -21.44 1.15 14.82
C ILE A 5 -20.06 1.76 15.14
N ILE A 6 -19.59 1.59 16.37
CA ILE A 6 -18.22 1.93 16.78
C ILE A 6 -17.42 0.63 16.75
N ILE A 7 -16.44 0.55 15.85
CA ILE A 7 -15.46 -0.54 15.83
C ILE A 7 -14.20 -0.02 16.52
N THR A 8 -13.91 -0.55 17.70
CA THR A 8 -12.65 -0.31 18.42
C THR A 8 -11.79 -1.55 18.29
N SER A 9 -10.60 -1.42 17.70
CA SER A 9 -9.59 -2.49 17.65
C SER A 9 -8.43 -2.15 18.57
N ILE A 10 -8.12 -3.05 19.50
CA ILE A 10 -6.95 -2.98 20.36
C ILE A 10 -5.99 -4.09 19.91
N PHE A 11 -4.79 -3.72 19.49
CA PHE A 11 -3.73 -4.67 19.14
C PHE A 11 -2.69 -4.71 20.25
N PHE A 12 -2.54 -5.88 20.89
CA PHE A 12 -1.38 -6.22 21.68
C PHE A 12 -0.34 -6.90 20.79
N THR A 13 0.92 -6.51 20.88
CA THR A 13 2.04 -7.29 20.32
C THR A 13 3.08 -7.53 21.41
N LEU A 14 3.46 -8.80 21.61
CA LEU A 14 4.60 -9.18 22.44
C LEU A 14 5.75 -9.66 21.54
N THR A 15 6.85 -8.91 21.60
CA THR A 15 8.28 -9.19 21.30
C THR A 15 8.69 -9.93 20.01
N ALA A 16 9.23 -9.13 19.07
CA ALA A 16 10.60 -9.16 18.53
C ALA A 16 11.19 -10.44 17.89
N TYR A 17 10.47 -11.04 16.94
CA TYR A 17 11.06 -11.66 15.74
C TYR A 17 10.14 -11.24 14.58
N SER A 18 10.47 -10.11 13.93
CA SER A 18 9.47 -9.31 13.20
C SER A 18 9.32 -9.73 11.74
N GLN A 19 8.73 -10.91 11.53
CA GLN A 19 7.98 -11.17 10.31
C GLN A 19 6.60 -10.53 10.50
N SER A 20 6.19 -9.65 9.59
CA SER A 20 4.90 -8.98 9.67
C SER A 20 4.07 -9.25 8.44
N LEU A 21 2.78 -9.54 8.65
CA LEU A 21 1.76 -9.49 7.63
C LEU A 21 0.79 -8.38 7.99
N SER A 22 0.61 -7.42 7.09
CA SER A 22 -0.22 -6.24 7.29
C SER A 22 -1.29 -6.18 6.22
N LEU A 23 -2.50 -5.81 6.64
CA LEU A 23 -3.62 -5.51 5.76
C LEU A 23 -4.00 -4.04 5.97
N TYR A 24 -3.97 -3.27 4.90
CA TYR A 24 -4.40 -1.88 4.86
C TYR A 24 -5.69 -1.81 4.06
N LEU A 25 -6.73 -1.22 4.65
CA LEU A 25 -8.01 -0.97 4.03
C LEU A 25 -8.34 0.52 4.25
N GLU A 26 -8.33 1.27 3.17
CA GLU A 26 -8.54 2.71 3.16
C GLU A 26 -9.74 3.01 2.27
N ASN A 27 -10.66 3.83 2.76
CA ASN A 27 -11.84 4.22 2.01
C ASN A 27 -12.22 5.67 2.37
N ASP A 28 -12.66 6.42 1.37
CA ASP A 28 -13.14 7.80 1.40
C ASP A 28 -14.29 8.07 2.39
N VAL A 29 -14.91 7.06 3.00
CA VAL A 29 -16.11 7.09 3.87
C VAL A 29 -16.31 8.34 4.75
N ILE A 30 -15.23 8.99 5.19
CA ILE A 30 -15.24 10.24 5.96
C ILE A 30 -15.74 11.45 5.13
N ASP A 31 -15.32 11.61 3.87
CA ASP A 31 -15.68 12.75 3.00
C ASP A 31 -16.96 12.48 2.19
N LYS A 32 -17.34 11.21 2.00
CA LYS A 32 -18.58 10.74 1.34
C LYS A 32 -18.73 11.18 -0.12
N GLU A 33 -17.66 11.68 -0.72
CA GLU A 33 -17.63 12.11 -2.11
C GLU A 33 -16.44 11.42 -2.75
N ASP A 34 -16.68 10.36 -3.53
CA ASP A 34 -15.66 9.67 -4.30
C ASP A 34 -14.90 10.65 -5.21
N LYS A 35 -13.80 11.24 -4.70
CA LYS A 35 -13.04 12.29 -5.38
C LYS A 35 -11.54 12.07 -5.21
N HIS A 36 -10.84 12.04 -6.34
CA HIS A 36 -9.40 11.82 -6.39
C HIS A 36 -9.05 10.49 -5.74
N TYR A 37 -8.24 10.46 -4.67
CA TYR A 37 -7.90 9.20 -4.00
C TYR A 37 -9.10 8.70 -3.17
N THR A 38 -9.75 7.65 -3.66
CA THR A 38 -11.02 7.19 -3.10
C THR A 38 -10.87 5.94 -2.26
N ASN A 39 -10.03 5.00 -2.69
CA ASN A 39 -9.92 3.72 -2.02
C ASN A 39 -8.53 3.10 -2.22
N GLY A 40 -8.04 2.46 -1.17
CA GLY A 40 -6.80 1.70 -1.17
C GLY A 40 -6.97 0.38 -0.43
N THR A 41 -6.41 -0.68 -0.98
CA THR A 41 -6.28 -1.96 -0.28
C THR A 41 -4.90 -2.51 -0.53
N SER A 42 -4.18 -2.85 0.53
CA SER A 42 -2.84 -3.43 0.42
C SER A 42 -2.64 -4.58 1.37
N ILE A 43 -2.01 -5.65 0.89
CA ILE A 43 -1.48 -6.73 1.71
C ILE A 43 0.04 -6.64 1.63
N VAL A 44 0.70 -6.50 2.77
CA VAL A 44 2.14 -6.32 2.85
C VAL A 44 2.73 -7.39 3.74
N TYR A 45 3.69 -8.12 3.20
CA TYR A 45 4.52 -9.06 3.93
C TYR A 45 5.92 -8.50 4.07
N VAL A 46 6.48 -8.55 5.27
CA VAL A 46 7.89 -8.23 5.55
C VAL A 46 8.47 -9.41 6.30
N SER A 47 9.61 -9.92 5.82
CA SER A 47 10.33 -11.02 6.45
C SER A 47 10.94 -10.60 7.78
N ASN A 48 11.45 -11.58 8.54
CA ASN A 48 12.41 -11.31 9.61
C ASN A 48 13.68 -10.62 9.11
N SER A 49 14.41 -9.99 10.03
CA SER A 49 15.72 -9.40 9.72
C SER A 49 16.71 -10.52 9.47
N TYR A 50 17.44 -10.44 8.38
CA TYR A 50 18.50 -11.36 8.03
C TYR A 50 19.85 -10.71 8.29
N GLU A 51 20.69 -11.39 9.05
CA GLU A 51 22.12 -11.11 9.09
C GLU A 51 22.85 -12.03 8.11
N ASN A 52 23.86 -11.53 7.41
CA ASN A 52 24.75 -12.31 6.53
C ASN A 52 24.10 -13.00 5.30
N SER A 53 22.92 -12.58 4.85
CA SER A 53 22.27 -13.11 3.63
C SER A 53 22.71 -12.38 2.34
N PHE A 54 22.28 -12.87 1.17
CA PHE A 54 22.58 -12.22 -0.11
C PHE A 54 22.08 -10.76 -0.18
N ILE A 55 20.92 -10.44 0.41
CA ILE A 55 20.39 -9.07 0.43
C ILE A 55 21.24 -8.12 1.29
N ASN A 56 22.00 -8.64 2.27
CA ASN A 56 22.95 -7.84 3.04
C ASN A 56 24.15 -7.40 2.18
N LYS A 57 24.50 -8.14 1.13
CA LYS A 57 25.61 -7.83 0.22
C LYS A 57 25.29 -6.72 -0.80
N ILE A 58 24.01 -6.35 -0.93
CA ILE A 58 23.62 -5.22 -1.79
C ILE A 58 24.22 -3.93 -1.19
N PRO A 59 24.96 -3.13 -2.00
CA PRO A 59 25.67 -1.97 -1.49
C PRO A 59 24.71 -0.84 -1.10
N THR A 60 24.99 -0.19 0.03
CA THR A 60 24.29 1.00 0.51
C THR A 60 25.16 2.24 0.39
N PRO A 61 24.60 3.37 -0.07
CA PRO A 61 25.30 4.65 -0.02
C PRO A 61 25.62 5.05 1.43
N PHE A 62 26.72 5.76 1.64
CA PHE A 62 27.09 6.46 2.89
C PHE A 62 27.40 5.61 4.13
N SER A 63 27.00 4.34 4.21
CA SER A 63 27.38 3.44 5.31
C SER A 63 27.13 1.98 4.96
N GLN A 64 27.84 1.05 5.61
CA GLN A 64 27.42 -0.35 5.65
C GLN A 64 26.25 -0.51 6.62
N THR A 65 25.22 -1.25 6.20
CA THR A 65 24.07 -1.63 7.04
C THR A 65 24.10 -3.11 7.34
N LYS A 66 24.01 -3.48 8.63
CA LYS A 66 24.02 -4.88 9.06
C LYS A 66 22.65 -5.53 8.96
N ASN A 67 21.58 -4.77 9.22
CA ASN A 67 20.22 -5.28 9.20
C ASN A 67 19.61 -5.20 7.81
N ALA A 68 18.84 -6.22 7.42
CA ALA A 68 18.08 -6.20 6.19
C ALA A 68 16.80 -7.06 6.27
N ASN A 69 15.70 -6.58 5.71
CA ASN A 69 14.50 -7.38 5.44
C ASN A 69 14.20 -7.39 3.95
N PHE A 70 13.53 -8.46 3.51
CA PHE A 70 12.83 -8.49 2.24
C PHE A 70 11.33 -8.34 2.47
N GLY A 71 10.62 -7.75 1.53
CA GLY A 71 9.18 -7.67 1.58
C GLY A 71 8.51 -7.72 0.22
N LEU A 72 7.23 -8.08 0.28
CA LEU A 72 6.32 -8.19 -0.84
C LEU A 72 5.07 -7.40 -0.50
N ALA A 73 4.59 -6.57 -1.42
CA ALA A 73 3.28 -5.94 -1.27
C ALA A 73 2.45 -6.16 -2.51
N PHE A 74 1.18 -6.53 -2.32
CA PHE A 74 0.17 -6.40 -3.34
C PHE A 74 -0.74 -5.24 -2.95
N SER A 75 -0.85 -4.23 -3.81
CA SER A 75 -1.68 -3.06 -3.56
C SER A 75 -2.63 -2.79 -4.71
N ARG A 76 -3.80 -2.26 -4.37
CA ARG A 76 -4.80 -1.75 -5.29
C ARG A 76 -5.21 -0.38 -4.81
N LEU A 77 -5.11 0.60 -5.69
CA LEU A 77 -5.52 1.97 -5.44
C LEU A 77 -6.59 2.34 -6.46
N THR A 78 -7.53 3.19 -6.07
CA THR A 78 -8.60 3.67 -6.93
C THR A 78 -8.67 5.18 -6.87
N PHE A 79 -8.62 5.79 -8.04
CA PHE A 79 -8.76 7.22 -8.22
C PHE A 79 -10.01 7.53 -9.04
N THR A 80 -10.75 8.56 -8.63
CA THR A 80 -11.94 9.03 -9.32
C THR A 80 -11.82 10.50 -9.71
N PRO A 81 -12.57 10.96 -10.73
CA PRO A 81 -12.77 12.39 -10.94
C PRO A 81 -13.49 13.02 -9.73
N SER A 82 -13.55 14.35 -9.71
CA SER A 82 -14.39 15.12 -8.79
C SER A 82 -15.88 14.73 -8.77
N THR A 83 -16.38 14.09 -9.83
CA THR A 83 -17.73 13.52 -9.85
C THR A 83 -17.83 12.29 -10.74
N ILE A 84 -18.30 11.17 -10.17
CA ILE A 84 -18.54 9.91 -10.90
C ILE A 84 -19.90 9.87 -11.61
N LYS A 85 -20.73 10.92 -11.45
CA LYS A 85 -22.06 11.00 -12.09
C LYS A 85 -21.98 11.22 -13.60
N GLN A 86 -20.88 11.80 -14.08
CA GLN A 86 -20.69 12.06 -15.50
C GLN A 86 -20.00 10.87 -16.19
N LYS A 87 -20.58 10.40 -17.30
CA LYS A 87 -20.00 9.31 -18.10
C LYS A 87 -18.85 9.77 -19.02
N ASN A 88 -18.86 11.05 -19.39
CA ASN A 88 -17.86 11.62 -20.29
C ASN A 88 -16.62 12.05 -19.51
N LYS A 89 -15.47 12.06 -20.20
CA LYS A 89 -14.21 12.58 -19.64
C LYS A 89 -14.41 14.05 -19.23
N ILE A 90 -14.08 14.36 -17.98
CA ILE A 90 -14.00 15.73 -17.48
C ILE A 90 -12.61 16.27 -17.85
N VAL A 91 -12.57 17.32 -18.68
CA VAL A 91 -11.31 17.93 -19.11
C VAL A 91 -10.71 18.69 -17.94
N GLY A 92 -9.43 18.44 -17.64
CA GLY A 92 -8.72 19.07 -16.51
C GLY A 92 -8.85 18.33 -15.17
N ASP A 93 -9.48 17.15 -15.16
CA ASP A 93 -9.65 16.32 -13.96
C ASP A 93 -9.04 14.91 -14.15
N LEU A 94 -8.87 14.18 -13.06
CA LEU A 94 -8.42 12.79 -13.06
C LEU A 94 -9.48 11.89 -13.70
N PRO A 95 -9.10 10.96 -14.59
CA PRO A 95 -10.03 9.93 -15.04
C PRO A 95 -10.29 8.95 -13.89
N TYR A 96 -11.41 8.22 -13.99
CA TYR A 96 -11.58 7.02 -13.18
C TYR A 96 -10.49 6.01 -13.55
N ALA A 97 -9.60 5.72 -12.62
CA ALA A 97 -8.49 4.80 -12.85
C ALA A 97 -8.17 4.01 -11.59
N GLY A 98 -8.04 2.70 -11.77
CA GLY A 98 -7.38 1.88 -10.77
C GLY A 98 -5.89 1.76 -11.04
N ILE A 99 -5.14 1.50 -9.98
CA ILE A 99 -3.74 1.08 -10.03
C ILE A 99 -3.66 -0.23 -9.26
N VAL A 100 -2.99 -1.23 -9.81
CA VAL A 100 -2.64 -2.47 -9.09
C VAL A 100 -1.14 -2.64 -9.19
N ASN A 101 -0.48 -2.77 -8.03
CA ASN A 101 0.96 -2.98 -7.95
C ASN A 101 1.29 -4.27 -7.21
N LEU A 102 2.37 -4.89 -7.66
CA LEU A 102 3.13 -5.90 -6.95
C LEU A 102 4.54 -5.33 -6.70
N ASP A 103 4.84 -5.06 -5.44
CA ASP A 103 6.11 -4.47 -5.02
C ASP A 103 7.00 -5.53 -4.39
N PHE A 104 8.25 -5.56 -4.85
CA PHE A 104 9.35 -6.29 -4.23
C PHE A 104 10.28 -5.26 -3.62
N PHE A 105 10.52 -5.33 -2.31
CA PHE A 105 11.37 -4.35 -1.66
C PHE A 105 12.34 -4.96 -0.67
N ILE A 106 13.43 -4.23 -0.45
CA ILE A 106 14.45 -4.53 0.54
C ILE A 106 14.62 -3.31 1.42
N TYR A 107 14.50 -3.50 2.72
CA TYR A 107 14.85 -2.50 3.73
C TYR A 107 16.21 -2.85 4.31
N LYS A 108 17.07 -1.85 4.44
CA LYS A 108 18.42 -1.97 5.02
C LYS A 108 18.65 -0.81 5.96
N TRP A 109 19.11 -1.08 7.18
CA TRP A 109 19.28 0.01 8.15
C TRP A 109 20.40 -0.25 9.17
N ASN A 110 20.83 0.84 9.80
CA ASN A 110 21.63 0.89 11.00
C ASN A 110 21.12 2.03 11.90
N GLU A 111 21.89 2.46 12.89
CA GLU A 111 21.49 3.52 13.82
C GLU A 111 21.35 4.91 13.19
N SER A 112 21.99 5.14 12.04
CA SER A 112 22.06 6.46 11.40
C SER A 112 21.35 6.54 10.05
N PHE A 113 21.15 5.41 9.36
CA PHE A 113 20.64 5.36 8.00
C PHE A 113 19.59 4.27 7.81
N PHE A 114 18.60 4.58 6.98
CA PHE A 114 17.59 3.66 6.46
C PHE A 114 17.55 3.76 4.93
N HIS A 115 17.65 2.62 4.25
CA HIS A 115 17.61 2.52 2.80
C HIS A 115 16.48 1.59 2.36
N LYS A 116 15.74 2.01 1.33
CA LYS A 116 14.72 1.21 0.65
C LYS A 116 15.12 1.03 -0.81
N TYR A 117 15.17 -0.21 -1.26
CA TYR A 117 15.22 -0.57 -2.67
C TYR A 117 13.88 -1.19 -3.02
N MET A 118 13.26 -0.78 -4.12
CA MET A 118 11.93 -1.28 -4.50
C MET A 118 11.83 -1.41 -6.02
N LEU A 119 11.29 -2.54 -6.45
CA LEU A 119 10.83 -2.78 -7.81
C LEU A 119 9.31 -2.93 -7.76
N THR A 120 8.61 -2.10 -8.53
CA THR A 120 7.16 -2.14 -8.66
C THR A 120 6.80 -2.64 -10.06
N LEU A 121 6.00 -3.70 -10.11
CA LEU A 121 5.33 -4.14 -11.32
C LEU A 121 3.85 -3.81 -11.18
N GLY A 122 3.27 -3.11 -12.15
CA GLY A 122 1.90 -2.66 -12.00
C GLY A 122 1.16 -2.42 -13.30
N MET A 123 -0.15 -2.26 -13.14
CA MET A 123 -1.10 -1.93 -14.21
C MET A 123 -1.94 -0.73 -13.79
N VAL A 124 -2.28 0.11 -14.77
CA VAL A 124 -3.14 1.29 -14.59
C VAL A 124 -4.33 1.21 -15.53
N GLY A 125 -5.51 1.61 -15.06
CA GLY A 125 -6.72 1.75 -15.86
C GLY A 125 -7.70 0.59 -15.71
N LYS A 126 -8.53 0.34 -16.73
CA LYS A 126 -9.68 -0.60 -16.63
C LYS A 126 -9.29 -2.04 -16.31
N SER A 127 -8.09 -2.47 -16.70
CA SER A 127 -7.59 -3.83 -16.47
C SER A 127 -7.45 -4.17 -14.98
N THR A 128 -7.36 -3.16 -14.10
CA THR A 128 -7.29 -3.37 -12.65
C THR A 128 -8.62 -3.81 -12.05
N LYS A 129 -9.74 -3.64 -12.76
CA LYS A 129 -11.10 -3.93 -12.27
C LYS A 129 -11.49 -3.16 -11.00
N SER A 130 -11.01 -1.93 -10.84
CA SER A 130 -11.31 -1.12 -9.64
C SER A 130 -12.79 -0.72 -9.54
N GLU A 131 -13.48 -0.50 -10.66
CA GLU A 131 -14.91 -0.15 -10.66
C GLU A 131 -15.78 -1.26 -10.07
N GLN A 132 -15.51 -2.51 -10.43
CA GLN A 132 -16.26 -3.66 -9.89
C GLN A 132 -16.00 -3.82 -8.39
N PHE A 133 -14.77 -3.55 -7.95
CA PHE A 133 -14.40 -3.63 -6.55
C PHE A 133 -15.09 -2.53 -5.73
N GLN A 134 -15.08 -1.28 -6.21
CA GLN A 134 -15.75 -0.17 -5.52
C GLN A 134 -17.25 -0.41 -5.36
N LYS A 135 -17.94 -0.99 -6.36
CA LYS A 135 -19.37 -1.30 -6.27
C LYS A 135 -19.72 -2.42 -5.27
N ALA A 136 -18.73 -3.20 -4.83
CA ALA A 136 -18.93 -4.30 -3.89
C ALA A 136 -18.90 -3.86 -2.42
N PHE A 137 -18.52 -2.61 -2.15
CA PHE A 137 -18.47 -1.99 -0.82
C PHE A 137 -19.38 -0.75 -0.79
#